data_AF-A0A0Q9WRB0-F1
#
_entry.id   AF-A0A0Q9WRB0-F1
#
_cell.length_a   1.000
_cell.length_b   1.000
_cell.length_c   1.000
_cell.angle_alpha   90.00
_cell.angle_beta   90.00
_cell.angle_gamma   90.00
#
_symmetry.space_group_name_H-M   'P 1'
#
loop_
_entity.id
_entity.type
_entity.pdbx_description
1 polymer ?
#
loop_
_entity_poly.entity_id
_entity_poly.type
_entity_poly.pdbx_seq_one_letter_code
_entity_poly.pdbx_strand_id
1 'polypeptide(L)'
;MSEKFMKITYQGPPPATKLNAYLRMPSQTYAVLRREIDMYLFQERQLPKAEIKTFWIDADNDEIEIINQIDYDIFLSKYRSSMHLQIAAIKRRVAPKPVSAPSNFIIHDKITCDICGLCPLVGFRYKCIQCRNFDLCQACEAAHKHPEHMTIRMPTNHRRYKVLPKPSGNGWEIVSNS
;
A
#
# COMPACT_ATOMS: atom_id res chain seq x y z
N MET A 1 6.08 -36.63 24.75
CA MET A 1 6.72 -35.33 24.44
C MET A 1 5.97 -34.27 25.22
N SER A 2 6.64 -33.45 26.03
CA SER A 2 6.00 -32.40 26.83
C SER A 2 5.34 -31.38 25.91
N GLU A 3 4.11 -30.98 26.23
CA GLU A 3 3.37 -29.99 25.46
C GLU A 3 4.07 -28.62 25.60
N LYS A 4 4.60 -28.09 24.49
CA LYS A 4 5.28 -26.79 24.48
C LYS A 4 4.29 -25.71 24.08
N PHE A 5 4.17 -24.67 24.90
CA PHE A 5 3.31 -23.52 24.61
C PHE A 5 4.16 -22.31 24.22
N MET A 6 3.63 -21.49 23.31
CA MET A 6 4.19 -20.19 22.96
C MET A 6 3.27 -19.09 23.44
N LYS A 7 3.81 -18.16 24.22
CA LYS A 7 3.09 -16.96 24.63
C LYS A 7 3.02 -15.99 23.46
N ILE A 8 1.85 -15.42 23.22
CA ILE A 8 1.66 -14.30 22.31
C ILE A 8 1.13 -13.09 23.07
N THR A 9 1.60 -11.90 22.72
CA THR A 9 1.06 -10.64 23.19
C THR A 9 0.65 -9.79 21.99
N TYR A 10 -0.67 -9.62 21.82
CA TYR A 10 -1.25 -8.77 20.80
C TYR A 10 -1.48 -7.35 21.34
N GLN A 11 -1.10 -6.35 20.56
CA GLN A 11 -1.34 -4.93 20.80
C GLN A 11 -2.11 -4.37 19.60
N GLY A 12 -3.37 -4.02 19.83
CA GLY A 12 -4.32 -3.71 18.75
C GLY A 12 -5.10 -2.41 18.97
N PRO A 13 -5.92 -2.03 17.97
CA PRO A 13 -6.89 -0.97 18.14
C PRO A 13 -7.98 -1.37 19.17
N PRO A 14 -8.71 -0.41 19.73
CA PRO A 14 -9.87 -0.69 20.58
C PRO A 14 -10.84 -1.68 19.91
N PRO A 15 -11.50 -2.58 20.67
CA PRO A 15 -11.62 -2.57 22.13
C PRO A 15 -10.49 -3.26 22.91
N ALA A 16 -9.63 -4.06 22.24
CA ALA A 16 -8.54 -4.79 22.89
C ALA A 16 -7.20 -4.09 22.68
N THR A 17 -6.85 -3.18 23.59
CA THR A 17 -5.56 -2.46 23.56
C THR A 17 -4.36 -3.38 23.78
N LYS A 18 -4.52 -4.43 24.59
CA LYS A 18 -3.52 -5.46 24.83
C LYS A 18 -4.20 -6.79 25.18
N LEU A 19 -3.74 -7.88 24.56
CA LEU A 19 -4.21 -9.24 24.81
C LEU A 19 -3.01 -10.17 24.97
N ASN A 20 -3.02 -11.01 26.00
CA ASN A 20 -2.04 -12.09 26.16
C ASN A 20 -2.76 -13.42 25.98
N ALA A 21 -2.15 -14.33 25.22
CA ALA A 21 -2.65 -15.68 25.02
C ALA A 21 -1.50 -16.68 24.89
N TYR A 22 -1.81 -17.97 24.96
CA TYR A 22 -0.87 -19.04 24.68
C TYR A 22 -1.38 -19.85 23.48
N LEU A 23 -0.50 -20.09 22.52
CA LEU A 23 -0.73 -21.00 21.42
C LEU A 23 -0.03 -22.33 21.73
N ARG A 24 -0.71 -23.44 21.48
CA ARG A 24 -0.16 -24.78 21.61
C ARG A 24 0.79 -25.03 20.44
N MET A 25 2.04 -25.45 20.74
CA MET A 25 3.10 -25.83 19.81
C MET A 25 3.21 -24.94 18.55
N PRO A 26 4.17 -24.00 18.48
CA PRO A 26 4.36 -23.20 17.27
C PRO A 26 4.52 -24.11 16.05
N SER A 27 3.70 -23.87 15.02
CA SER A 27 3.80 -24.57 13.75
C SER A 27 5.23 -24.54 13.20
N GLN A 28 5.65 -25.61 12.50
CA GLN A 28 7.02 -25.72 11.96
C GLN A 28 7.34 -24.64 10.92
N THR A 29 6.31 -24.05 10.31
CA THR A 29 6.48 -22.98 9.33
C THR A 29 5.89 -21.67 9.84
N TYR A 30 6.57 -20.58 9.52
CA TYR A 30 6.13 -19.23 9.85
C TYR A 30 4.77 -18.91 9.22
N ALA A 31 4.52 -19.38 8.00
CA ALA A 31 3.27 -19.16 7.29
C ALA A 31 2.06 -19.79 8.01
N VAL A 32 2.22 -21.00 8.57
CA VAL A 32 1.14 -21.66 9.33
C VAL A 32 0.94 -20.95 10.67
N LEU A 33 2.03 -20.65 11.39
CA LEU A 33 1.94 -19.88 12.63
C LEU A 33 1.20 -18.55 12.41
N ARG A 34 1.52 -17.86 11.33
CA ARG A 34 0.89 -16.59 10.97
C ARG A 34 -0.62 -16.76 10.76
N ARG A 35 -1.03 -17.81 10.04
CA ARG A 35 -2.44 -18.13 9.82
C ARG A 35 -3.17 -18.49 11.12
N GLU A 36 -2.53 -19.24 12.01
CA GLU A 36 -3.09 -19.59 13.33
C GLU A 36 -3.33 -18.35 14.18
N ILE A 37 -2.35 -17.42 14.20
CA ILE A 37 -2.49 -16.13 14.88
C ILE A 37 -3.67 -15.33 14.29
N ASP A 38 -3.75 -15.24 12.96
CA ASP A 38 -4.83 -14.51 12.29
C ASP A 38 -6.22 -15.11 12.60
N MET A 39 -6.34 -16.44 12.55
CA MET A 39 -7.59 -17.14 12.90
C MET A 39 -7.96 -16.91 14.36
N TYR A 40 -7.01 -17.08 15.28
CA TYR A 40 -7.25 -16.88 16.71
C TYR A 40 -7.70 -15.45 17.03
N LEU A 41 -6.98 -14.44 16.51
CA LEU A 41 -7.26 -13.04 16.81
C LEU A 41 -8.54 -12.55 16.14
N PHE A 42 -8.74 -12.82 14.85
CA PHE A 42 -9.81 -12.17 14.08
C PHE A 42 -11.06 -13.02 13.91
N GLN A 43 -10.93 -14.35 13.94
CA GLN A 43 -12.08 -15.24 13.78
C GLN A 43 -12.61 -15.71 15.14
N GLU A 44 -11.77 -16.24 16.02
CA GLU A 44 -12.21 -16.76 17.32
C GLU A 44 -12.49 -15.65 18.33
N ARG A 45 -11.57 -14.69 18.46
CA ARG A 45 -11.70 -13.55 19.38
C ARG A 45 -12.53 -12.40 18.80
N GLN A 46 -12.93 -12.47 17.53
CA GLN A 46 -13.73 -11.46 16.82
C GLN A 46 -13.13 -10.04 16.90
N LEU A 47 -11.80 -9.93 16.94
CA LEU A 47 -11.13 -8.63 16.94
C LEU A 47 -11.25 -7.95 15.57
N PRO A 48 -11.19 -6.61 15.49
CA PRO A 48 -11.20 -5.90 14.21
C PRO A 48 -10.07 -6.37 13.31
N LYS A 49 -10.41 -6.79 12.08
CA LYS A 49 -9.42 -7.26 11.10
C LYS A 49 -8.38 -6.16 10.85
N ALA A 50 -7.12 -6.51 11.08
CA ALA A 50 -5.99 -5.62 10.89
C ALA A 50 -4.85 -6.36 10.23
N GLU A 51 -4.01 -5.63 9.52
CA GLU A 51 -2.68 -6.12 9.15
C GLU A 51 -1.81 -6.15 10.42
N ILE A 52 -1.06 -7.22 10.64
CA ILE A 52 -0.28 -7.39 11.87
C ILE A 52 1.23 -7.52 11.58
N LYS A 53 2.06 -6.99 12.47
CA LYS A 53 3.50 -7.19 12.53
C LYS A 53 3.78 -8.21 13.63
N THR A 54 4.62 -9.20 13.36
CA THR A 54 5.09 -10.20 14.35
C THR A 54 6.56 -9.96 14.64
N PHE A 55 6.93 -9.86 15.92
CA PHE A 55 8.29 -9.54 16.35
C PHE A 55 8.58 -10.14 17.72
N TRP A 56 9.85 -10.25 18.08
CA TRP A 56 10.28 -10.58 19.43
C TRP A 56 11.19 -9.49 19.98
N ILE A 57 11.35 -9.47 21.30
CA ILE A 57 12.28 -8.56 21.98
C ILE A 57 13.52 -9.36 22.34
N ASP A 58 14.68 -8.93 21.88
CA ASP A 58 15.95 -9.60 22.15
C ASP A 58 16.53 -9.30 23.56
N ALA A 59 17.76 -9.73 23.83
CA ALA A 59 18.44 -9.50 25.11
C ALA A 59 18.85 -8.03 25.31
N ASP A 60 19.04 -7.30 24.22
CA ASP A 60 19.41 -5.88 24.19
C ASP A 60 18.16 -4.98 24.17
N ASN A 61 16.97 -5.58 24.26
CA ASN A 61 15.66 -4.94 24.24
C ASN A 61 15.30 -4.32 22.87
N ASP A 62 15.83 -4.89 21.79
CA ASP A 62 15.51 -4.50 20.42
C ASP A 62 14.30 -5.27 19.88
N GLU A 63 13.47 -4.58 19.08
CA GLU A 63 12.37 -5.20 18.33
C GLU A 63 12.89 -5.88 17.06
N ILE A 64 12.95 -7.21 17.08
CA ILE A 64 13.36 -7.99 15.92
C ILE A 64 12.11 -8.53 15.22
N GLU A 65 11.86 -8.06 13.99
CA GLU A 65 10.71 -8.46 13.19
C GLU A 65 10.91 -9.83 12.52
N ILE A 66 9.86 -10.65 12.52
CA ILE A 66 9.80 -11.91 11.74
C ILE A 66 9.06 -11.62 10.46
N ILE A 67 9.75 -11.62 9.31
CA ILE A 67 9.14 -11.40 8.00
C ILE A 67 9.12 -12.66 7.14
N ASN A 68 10.00 -13.63 7.42
CA ASN A 68 10.11 -14.87 6.65
C ASN A 68 10.44 -16.09 7.54
N GLN A 69 10.61 -17.26 6.90
CA GLN A 69 10.92 -18.52 7.59
C GLN A 69 12.30 -18.50 8.27
N ILE A 70 13.31 -17.87 7.65
CA ILE A 70 14.67 -17.80 8.20
C ILE A 70 14.66 -17.04 9.52
N ASP A 71 13.97 -15.90 9.59
CA ASP A 71 13.85 -15.12 10.83
C ASP A 71 13.14 -15.91 11.93
N TYR A 72 12.14 -16.70 11.54
CA TYR A 72 11.40 -17.56 12.45
C TYR A 72 12.26 -18.69 12.99
N ASP A 73 13.09 -19.33 12.15
CA ASP A 73 14.05 -20.34 12.58
C ASP A 73 15.09 -19.74 13.54
N ILE A 74 15.54 -18.51 13.29
CA ILE A 74 16.41 -17.75 14.20
C ILE A 74 15.71 -17.55 15.55
N PHE A 75 14.46 -17.08 15.56
CA PHE A 75 13.65 -16.92 16.76
C PHE A 75 13.55 -18.25 17.55
N LEU A 76 13.24 -19.35 16.88
CA LEU A 76 13.14 -20.68 17.48
C LEU A 76 14.48 -21.14 18.09
N SER A 77 15.60 -20.82 17.44
CA SER A 77 16.95 -21.20 17.88
C SER A 77 17.42 -20.42 19.12
N LYS A 78 17.09 -19.13 19.18
CA LYS A 78 17.51 -18.20 20.24
C LYS A 78 16.68 -18.35 21.53
N TYR A 79 15.40 -18.71 21.41
CA TYR A 79 14.48 -18.77 22.55
C TYR A 79 14.08 -20.20 22.93
N ARG A 80 15.02 -20.95 23.51
CA ARG A 80 14.73 -22.30 24.03
C ARG A 80 13.90 -22.29 25.32
N SER A 81 14.03 -21.26 26.16
CA SER A 81 13.50 -21.22 27.53
C SER A 81 12.19 -20.44 27.68
N SER A 82 11.96 -19.40 26.87
CA SER A 82 10.74 -18.58 26.94
C SER A 82 10.28 -18.15 25.54
N MET A 83 9.37 -18.91 24.93
CA MET A 83 8.84 -18.60 23.60
C MET A 83 7.77 -17.52 23.74
N HIS A 84 8.16 -16.25 23.56
CA HIS A 84 7.25 -15.10 23.64
C HIS A 84 7.31 -14.27 22.36
N LEU A 85 6.21 -14.25 21.62
CA LEU A 85 6.04 -13.47 20.40
C LEU A 85 5.16 -12.24 20.65
N GLN A 86 5.59 -11.08 20.17
CA GLN A 86 4.80 -9.85 20.13
C GLN A 86 4.09 -9.72 18.78
N ILE A 87 2.87 -9.21 18.82
CA ILE A 87 2.04 -8.97 17.64
C ILE A 87 1.49 -7.56 17.77
N ALA A 88 1.75 -6.70 16.78
CA ALA A 88 1.22 -5.35 16.74
C ALA A 88 0.31 -5.17 15.53
N ALA A 89 -0.86 -4.55 15.71
CA ALA A 89 -1.66 -4.09 14.58
C ALA A 89 -0.93 -2.96 13.87
N ILE A 90 -0.66 -3.14 12.58
CA ILE A 90 -0.15 -2.10 11.71
C ILE A 90 -1.30 -1.13 11.48
N LYS A 91 -1.20 0.07 12.06
CA LYS A 91 -2.02 1.19 11.62
C LYS A 91 -1.59 1.47 10.19
N ARG A 92 -2.29 0.89 9.22
CA ARG A 92 -2.30 1.45 7.87
C ARG A 92 -2.78 2.87 8.08
N ARG A 93 -1.85 3.84 8.09
CA ARG A 93 -2.21 5.12 7.51
C ARG A 93 -2.74 4.70 6.16
N VAL A 94 -4.05 4.84 5.98
CA VAL A 94 -4.55 5.13 4.65
C VAL A 94 -3.84 6.44 4.34
N ALA A 95 -2.58 6.35 3.89
CA ALA A 95 -2.06 7.33 2.98
C ALA A 95 -3.20 7.42 1.97
N PRO A 96 -3.84 8.59 1.80
CA PRO A 96 -4.83 8.73 0.75
C PRO A 96 -4.17 8.06 -0.45
N LYS A 97 -4.83 7.04 -1.01
CA LYS A 97 -4.39 6.42 -2.28
C LYS A 97 -3.82 7.56 -3.07
N PRO A 98 -2.53 7.57 -3.49
CA PRO A 98 -2.05 8.65 -4.31
C PRO A 98 -3.04 8.72 -5.47
N VAL A 99 -3.88 9.76 -5.44
CA VAL A 99 -4.87 10.06 -6.45
C VAL A 99 -3.99 10.33 -7.63
N SER A 100 -3.78 9.29 -8.44
CA SER A 100 -2.77 9.23 -9.48
C SER A 100 -1.44 9.84 -9.05
N ALA A 101 -0.46 9.02 -8.61
CA ALA A 101 0.91 9.42 -8.90
C ALA A 101 0.93 9.80 -10.40
N PRO A 102 1.22 11.06 -10.77
CA PRO A 102 1.08 11.51 -12.14
C PRO A 102 2.08 10.69 -12.96
N SER A 103 1.56 9.68 -13.63
CA SER A 103 2.31 8.82 -14.52
C SER A 103 2.61 9.72 -15.71
N ASN A 104 3.81 10.29 -15.70
CA ASN A 104 4.31 11.31 -16.61
C ASN A 104 3.57 12.65 -16.51
N PHE A 105 4.28 13.70 -16.08
CA PHE A 105 3.85 15.10 -16.21
C PHE A 105 3.84 15.52 -17.68
N ILE A 106 2.91 14.95 -18.46
CA ILE A 106 2.71 15.31 -19.86
C ILE A 106 1.58 16.32 -19.89
N ILE A 107 1.89 17.50 -20.42
CA ILE A 107 0.98 18.63 -20.50
C ILE A 107 0.57 18.76 -21.96
N HIS A 108 -0.73 18.73 -22.21
CA HIS A 108 -1.36 19.01 -23.49
C HIS A 108 -1.90 20.46 -23.45
N ASP A 109 -1.02 21.39 -23.82
CA ASP A 109 -1.18 22.86 -23.74
C ASP A 109 -2.37 23.43 -24.51
N LYS A 110 -2.79 22.75 -25.59
CA LYS A 110 -3.88 23.20 -26.49
C LYS A 110 -5.14 22.36 -26.41
N ILE A 111 -5.24 21.47 -25.42
CA ILE A 111 -6.38 20.55 -25.32
C ILE A 111 -7.15 20.85 -24.04
N THR A 112 -8.46 21.01 -24.22
CA THR A 112 -9.43 21.25 -23.16
C THR A 112 -10.25 19.99 -22.99
N CYS A 113 -10.52 19.60 -21.74
CA CYS A 113 -11.51 18.56 -21.45
C CYS A 113 -12.92 19.08 -21.75
N ASP A 114 -13.68 18.42 -22.62
CA ASP A 114 -15.04 18.84 -23.00
C ASP A 114 -16.07 18.66 -21.87
N ILE A 115 -15.76 17.85 -20.85
CA ILE A 115 -16.66 17.61 -19.70
C ILE A 115 -16.44 18.62 -18.57
N CYS A 116 -15.18 18.89 -18.20
CA CYS A 116 -14.88 19.72 -17.03
C CYS A 116 -14.19 21.05 -17.37
N GLY A 117 -13.92 21.32 -18.65
CA GLY A 117 -13.25 22.54 -19.10
C GLY A 117 -11.78 22.65 -18.72
N LEU A 118 -11.17 21.60 -18.15
CA LEU A 118 -9.77 21.61 -17.73
C LEU A 118 -8.85 21.86 -18.92
N CYS A 119 -8.11 22.96 -18.89
CA CYS A 119 -7.09 23.34 -19.86
C CYS A 119 -5.95 24.09 -19.15
N PRO A 120 -4.68 23.74 -19.38
CA PRO A 120 -4.22 22.64 -20.23
C PRO A 120 -4.44 21.27 -19.57
N LEU A 121 -4.67 20.23 -20.38
CA LEU A 121 -4.79 18.87 -19.88
C LEU A 121 -3.44 18.38 -19.31
N VAL A 122 -3.44 17.96 -18.04
CA VAL A 122 -2.26 17.39 -17.37
C VAL A 122 -2.46 15.88 -17.16
N GLY A 123 -1.46 15.08 -17.54
CA GLY A 123 -1.52 13.62 -17.50
C GLY A 123 -1.98 13.03 -18.83
N PHE A 124 -2.78 11.96 -18.78
CA PHE A 124 -3.30 11.34 -20.01
C PHE A 124 -4.46 12.14 -20.61
N ARG A 125 -4.33 12.43 -21.91
CA ARG A 125 -5.45 12.86 -22.75
C ARG A 125 -6.19 11.65 -23.28
N TYR A 126 -7.51 11.67 -23.22
CA TYR A 126 -8.38 10.63 -23.77
C TYR A 126 -9.21 11.22 -24.90
N LYS A 127 -8.97 10.78 -26.13
CA LYS A 127 -9.69 11.29 -27.30
C LYS A 127 -10.79 10.31 -27.71
N CYS A 128 -12.02 10.79 -27.85
CA CYS A 128 -13.09 9.98 -28.42
C CYS A 128 -12.85 9.77 -29.93
N ILE A 129 -12.97 8.53 -30.40
CA ILE A 129 -12.79 8.20 -31.82
C ILE A 129 -14.08 8.35 -32.63
N GLN A 130 -15.24 8.42 -31.95
CA GLN A 130 -16.56 8.55 -32.57
C GLN A 130 -17.02 10.01 -32.63
N CYS A 131 -16.65 10.82 -31.63
CA CYS A 131 -16.98 12.25 -31.59
C CYS A 131 -15.90 13.11 -32.23
N ARG A 132 -16.32 14.10 -33.02
CA ARG A 132 -15.42 15.11 -33.59
C ARG A 132 -14.92 16.03 -32.48
N ASN A 133 -13.59 16.15 -32.37
CA ASN A 133 -12.92 17.06 -31.43
C ASN A 133 -13.30 16.89 -29.95
N PHE A 134 -13.63 15.67 -29.52
CA PHE A 134 -13.98 15.41 -28.13
C PHE A 134 -12.81 14.79 -27.37
N ASP A 135 -12.41 15.45 -26.28
CA ASP A 135 -11.26 15.16 -25.45
C ASP A 135 -11.65 15.16 -23.96
N LEU A 136 -11.10 14.19 -23.22
CA LEU A 136 -11.36 13.99 -21.80
C LEU A 136 -10.04 14.02 -21.02
N CYS A 137 -10.09 14.56 -19.80
CA CYS A 137 -9.02 14.38 -18.83
C CYS A 137 -9.10 13.00 -18.17
N GLN A 138 -7.98 12.56 -17.60
CA GLN A 138 -7.89 11.30 -16.86
C GLN A 138 -8.96 11.18 -15.75
N ALA A 139 -9.31 12.27 -15.07
CA ALA A 139 -10.34 12.23 -14.04
C ALA A 139 -11.76 12.03 -14.62
N CYS A 140 -12.08 12.66 -15.75
CA CYS A 140 -13.38 12.53 -16.40
C CYS A 140 -13.55 11.15 -17.06
N GLU A 141 -12.47 10.59 -17.60
CA GLU A 141 -12.49 9.22 -18.11
C GLU A 141 -12.63 8.20 -16.97
N ALA A 142 -11.86 8.32 -15.89
CA ALA A 142 -11.97 7.45 -14.72
C ALA A 142 -13.33 7.56 -14.01
N ALA A 143 -14.01 8.70 -14.14
CA ALA A 143 -15.38 8.91 -13.65
C ALA A 143 -16.47 8.48 -14.65
N HIS A 144 -16.09 7.83 -15.76
CA HIS A 144 -16.99 7.37 -16.83
C HIS A 144 -17.97 8.45 -17.29
N LYS A 145 -17.48 9.67 -17.57
CA LYS A 145 -18.32 10.81 -18.00
C LYS A 145 -18.69 10.81 -19.48
N HIS A 146 -18.20 9.84 -20.25
CA HIS A 146 -18.54 9.62 -21.65
C HIS A 146 -18.49 8.12 -21.99
N PRO A 147 -19.33 7.28 -21.34
CA PRO A 147 -19.24 5.82 -21.45
C PRO A 147 -19.79 5.26 -22.77
N GLU A 148 -20.56 6.06 -23.51
CA GLU A 148 -21.25 5.65 -24.73
C GLU A 148 -20.31 5.45 -25.93
N HIS A 149 -19.11 6.01 -25.88
CA HIS A 149 -18.16 5.95 -26.99
C HIS A 149 -16.76 5.48 -26.56
N MET A 150 -16.08 4.81 -27.48
CA MET A 150 -14.71 4.39 -27.28
C MET A 150 -13.76 5.59 -27.28
N THR A 151 -12.85 5.61 -26.31
CA THR A 151 -11.80 6.62 -26.21
C THR A 151 -10.42 5.97 -26.32
N ILE A 152 -9.49 6.66 -26.98
CA ILE A 152 -8.09 6.25 -27.04
C ILE A 152 -7.28 7.10 -26.05
N ARG A 153 -6.42 6.42 -25.29
CA ARG A 153 -5.45 7.08 -24.40
C ARG A 153 -4.26 7.58 -25.22
N MET A 154 -3.99 8.87 -25.16
CA MET A 154 -2.85 9.52 -25.78
C MET A 154 -1.77 9.75 -24.71
N PRO A 155 -0.68 8.95 -24.70
CA PRO A 155 0.34 9.02 -23.66
C PRO A 155 1.38 10.12 -23.87
N THR A 156 1.36 10.86 -24.98
CA THR A 156 2.33 11.91 -25.30
C THR A 156 1.66 13.14 -25.89
N ASN A 157 2.13 14.34 -25.53
CA ASN A 157 1.83 15.54 -26.32
C ASN A 157 2.64 15.46 -27.63
N HIS A 158 2.09 15.99 -28.74
CA HIS A 158 2.76 16.02 -30.04
C HIS A 158 4.09 16.81 -30.02
N ARG A 159 4.43 17.49 -28.92
CA ARG A 159 5.76 18.05 -28.63
C ARG A 159 6.30 17.51 -27.31
N ARG A 160 7.55 17.05 -27.33
CA ARG A 160 8.28 16.54 -26.15
C ARG A 160 8.69 17.71 -25.26
N TYR A 161 8.05 17.85 -24.09
CA TYR A 161 8.54 18.71 -23.01
C TYR A 161 9.18 17.83 -21.93
N LYS A 162 10.33 18.24 -21.40
CA LYS A 162 10.95 17.61 -20.22
C LYS A 162 10.60 18.43 -18.99
N VAL A 163 10.16 17.75 -17.94
CA VAL A 163 9.94 18.35 -16.62
C VAL A 163 11.19 18.06 -15.79
N LEU A 164 11.90 19.12 -15.38
CA LEU A 164 13.11 19.04 -14.57
C LEU A 164 12.86 19.62 -13.17
N PRO A 165 13.53 19.10 -12.13
CA PRO A 165 13.50 19.71 -10.79
C PRO A 165 14.12 21.11 -10.85
N LYS A 166 13.47 22.10 -10.24
CA LYS A 166 14.04 23.45 -10.14
C LYS A 166 15.31 23.40 -9.28
N PRO A 167 16.37 24.14 -9.65
CA PRO A 167 17.61 24.20 -8.86
C PRO A 167 17.40 24.80 -7.46
N SER A 168 16.30 25.51 -7.22
CA SER A 168 15.95 26.12 -5.94
C SER A 168 15.19 25.18 -4.97
N GLY A 169 15.09 23.88 -5.27
CA GLY A 169 14.55 22.86 -4.36
C GLY A 169 13.03 22.86 -4.17
N ASN A 170 12.33 23.95 -4.48
CA ASN A 170 10.87 24.05 -4.40
C ASN A 170 10.26 24.17 -5.81
N GLY A 171 9.80 23.04 -6.35
CA GLY A 171 8.97 22.95 -7.56
C GLY A 171 9.66 22.37 -8.79
N TRP A 172 8.88 22.24 -9.86
CA TRP A 172 9.31 21.69 -11.15
C TRP A 172 9.28 22.78 -12.23
N GLU A 173 10.24 22.76 -13.15
CA GLU A 173 10.25 23.62 -14.33
C GLU A 173 10.00 22.81 -15.61
N ILE A 174 9.24 23.41 -16.53
CA ILE A 174 8.91 22.79 -17.81
C ILE A 174 9.86 23.39 -18.85
N VAL A 175 10.68 22.54 -19.45
CA VAL A 175 11.63 22.96 -20.48
C VAL A 175 11.19 22.36 -21.81
N SER A 176 11.02 23.21 -22.81
CA SER A 176 10.84 22.74 -24.20
C SER A 176 12.14 22.14 -24.69
N ASN A 177 12.09 20.93 -25.26
CA ASN A 177 13.17 20.52 -26.14
C ASN A 177 13.10 21.46 -27.36
N SER A 178 14.03 22.41 -27.41
CA SER A 178 14.44 23.09 -28.64
C SER A 178 14.95 22.08 -29.67
#